data_AF-A0A2P8Q1D7-F1
#
_entry.id   AF-A0A2P8Q1D7-F1
#
_cell.length_a   1.000
_cell.length_b   1.000
_cell.length_c   1.000
_cell.angle_alpha   90.00
_cell.angle_beta   90.00
_cell.angle_gamma   90.00
#
_symmetry.space_group_name_H-M   'P 1'
#
loop_
_entity.id
_entity.type
_entity.pdbx_description
1 polymer ?
#
loop_
_entity_poly.entity_id
_entity_poly.type
_entity_poly.pdbx_seq_one_letter_code
_entity_poly.pdbx_strand_id
1 'polypeptide(L)'
;MRPLRFVALGDSLTEGVGDPVGEGWRGWAALLAAGLAPSEASVQFVNFAVSGAQTRDVLERQLPAALAERPDLASVVIGVNDTLRCTFDIRAVAERLDEVYAALTGQGAVLLTACLPDPGTMLGLPGALARPLARRQRAVNAVVHALSERYGAVHLHAAEGDWVVDREMWSADRLHPGERGHRQLALCFHALLVGAGVASGPVPSAVPEFPGPSRAAGLRWLATSGAGWVARRCTDLLPQLLGLAASEVRHRVRGTGVRLDLAASRAVASALAGVAVDSADAA
;
A
#
# COMPACT_ATOMS: atom_id res chain seq x y z
N MET A 1 1.20 -13.40 30.53
CA MET A 1 1.52 -13.66 29.11
C MET A 1 2.17 -12.42 28.53
N ARG A 2 3.14 -12.55 27.62
CA ARG A 2 3.76 -11.39 26.94
C ARG A 2 2.71 -10.74 26.02
N PRO A 3 2.60 -9.39 25.95
CA PRO A 3 1.74 -8.74 24.98
C PRO A 3 2.13 -9.14 23.55
N LEU A 4 1.15 -9.28 22.67
CA LEU A 4 1.36 -9.41 21.23
C LEU A 4 1.80 -8.06 20.68
N ARG A 5 2.91 -8.00 19.95
CA ARG A 5 3.43 -6.75 19.39
C ARG A 5 3.14 -6.68 17.90
N PHE A 6 2.36 -5.69 17.50
CA PHE A 6 2.03 -5.43 16.09
C PHE A 6 2.59 -4.07 15.67
N VAL A 7 3.41 -4.06 14.63
CA VAL A 7 3.89 -2.83 14.01
C VAL A 7 3.35 -2.68 12.59
N ALA A 8 3.04 -1.44 12.21
CA ALA A 8 2.57 -1.13 10.87
C ALA A 8 3.49 -0.13 10.17
N LEU A 9 3.92 -0.48 8.96
CA LEU A 9 4.79 0.30 8.09
C LEU A 9 4.06 0.55 6.77
N GLY A 10 4.31 1.71 6.17
CA GLY A 10 3.70 2.08 4.91
C GLY A 10 3.57 3.57 4.71
N ASP A 11 2.58 3.95 3.92
CA ASP A 11 2.27 5.34 3.59
C ASP A 11 0.91 5.79 4.16
N SER A 12 0.26 6.73 3.50
CA SER A 12 -1.03 7.31 3.91
C SER A 12 -2.14 6.28 4.08
N LEU A 13 -2.09 5.16 3.35
CA LEU A 13 -3.05 4.07 3.53
C LEU A 13 -2.92 3.45 4.93
N THR A 14 -1.69 3.14 5.34
CA THR A 14 -1.41 2.53 6.65
C THR A 14 -1.46 3.55 7.79
N GLU A 15 -1.13 4.82 7.53
CA GLU A 15 -1.33 5.91 8.47
C GLU A 15 -2.81 6.09 8.84
N GLY A 16 -3.73 5.73 7.94
CA GLY A 16 -5.18 5.75 8.18
C GLY A 16 -5.89 6.95 7.58
N VAL A 17 -5.26 7.66 6.62
CA VAL A 17 -5.87 8.82 5.97
C VAL A 17 -7.25 8.43 5.45
N GLY A 18 -8.26 9.24 5.81
CA GLY A 18 -9.67 9.00 5.46
C GLY A 18 -10.53 8.38 6.58
N ASP A 19 -9.94 7.98 7.71
CA ASP A 19 -10.65 7.54 8.93
C ASP A 19 -10.28 8.44 10.14
N PRO A 20 -10.82 9.68 10.20
CA PRO A 20 -10.46 10.65 11.23
C PRO A 20 -11.05 10.28 12.60
N VAL A 21 -10.21 10.28 13.64
CA VAL A 21 -10.62 10.10 15.04
C VAL A 21 -9.84 11.09 15.90
N GLY A 22 -10.55 11.99 16.58
CA GLY A 22 -9.92 13.10 17.30
C GLY A 22 -9.11 14.00 16.36
N GLU A 23 -7.86 14.30 16.73
CA GLU A 23 -6.92 15.11 15.93
C GLU A 23 -6.09 14.27 14.93
N GLY A 24 -6.33 12.96 14.84
CA GLY A 24 -5.52 12.04 14.06
C GLY A 24 -6.32 11.07 13.19
N TRP A 25 -5.62 10.04 12.72
CA TRP A 25 -6.16 8.98 11.87
C TRP A 25 -6.12 7.65 12.63
N ARG A 26 -7.18 6.85 12.51
CA ARG A 26 -7.23 5.50 13.09
C ARG A 26 -6.73 4.46 12.09
N GLY A 27 -7.43 4.29 10.97
CA GLY A 27 -7.00 3.44 9.87
C GLY A 27 -7.12 1.93 10.11
N TRP A 28 -6.93 1.17 9.04
CA TRP A 28 -7.13 -0.29 9.03
C TRP A 28 -6.23 -1.04 10.01
N ALA A 29 -4.97 -0.60 10.20
CA ALA A 29 -4.02 -1.29 11.06
C ALA A 29 -4.42 -1.18 12.54
N ALA A 30 -4.87 -0.01 12.99
CA ALA A 30 -5.37 0.14 14.37
C ALA A 30 -6.67 -0.65 14.59
N LEU A 31 -7.57 -0.66 13.60
CA LEU A 31 -8.80 -1.47 13.63
C LEU A 31 -8.50 -2.97 13.69
N LEU A 32 -7.51 -3.44 12.93
CA LEU A 32 -7.05 -4.82 12.95
C LEU A 32 -6.44 -5.18 14.31
N ALA A 33 -5.61 -4.30 14.88
CA ALA A 33 -4.93 -4.53 16.16
C ALA A 33 -5.90 -4.91 17.28
N ALA A 34 -7.09 -4.29 17.30
CA ALA A 34 -8.14 -4.58 18.28
C ALA A 34 -8.72 -6.00 18.18
N GLY A 35 -8.58 -6.67 17.02
CA GLY A 35 -9.08 -8.02 16.76
C GLY A 35 -8.00 -9.11 16.75
N LEU A 36 -6.72 -8.78 17.02
CA LEU A 36 -5.63 -9.76 16.93
C LEU A 36 -5.63 -10.76 18.08
N ALA A 37 -5.97 -10.34 19.29
CA ALA A 37 -5.92 -11.17 20.50
C ALA A 37 -7.26 -11.14 21.26
N PRO A 38 -7.54 -12.16 22.10
CA PRO A 38 -8.69 -12.17 22.99
C PRO A 38 -8.67 -11.00 23.97
N SER A 39 -9.82 -10.62 24.53
CA SER A 39 -9.94 -9.48 25.43
C SER A 39 -9.08 -9.58 26.70
N GLU A 40 -8.69 -10.79 27.08
CA GLU A 40 -7.82 -11.09 28.23
C GLU A 40 -6.32 -10.93 27.91
N ALA A 41 -5.96 -10.77 26.63
CA ALA A 41 -4.60 -10.59 26.16
C ALA A 41 -4.37 -9.15 25.66
N SER A 42 -3.20 -8.59 25.92
CA SER A 42 -2.85 -7.25 25.48
C SER A 42 -2.16 -7.25 24.12
N VAL A 43 -2.56 -6.32 23.25
CA VAL A 43 -1.89 -6.01 21.99
C VAL A 43 -1.19 -4.67 22.13
N GLN A 44 0.11 -4.64 21.87
CA GLN A 44 0.89 -3.41 21.74
C GLN A 44 0.99 -3.08 20.26
N PHE A 45 0.36 -1.97 19.86
CA PHE A 45 0.34 -1.52 18.47
C PHE A 45 1.14 -0.23 18.30
N VAL A 46 2.00 -0.19 17.30
CA VAL A 46 2.74 1.01 16.88
C VAL A 46 2.63 1.20 15.37
N ASN A 47 2.22 2.39 14.95
CA ASN A 47 2.13 2.76 13.54
C ASN A 47 3.32 3.67 13.17
N PHE A 48 4.18 3.19 12.28
CA PHE A 48 5.33 3.93 11.73
C PHE A 48 5.06 4.50 10.33
N ALA A 49 3.85 4.27 9.78
CA ALA A 49 3.52 4.74 8.45
C ALA A 49 3.45 6.28 8.38
N VAL A 50 3.85 6.82 7.23
CA VAL A 50 3.90 8.27 7.00
C VAL A 50 3.35 8.60 5.62
N SER A 51 2.38 9.52 5.56
CA SER A 51 1.81 10.00 4.30
C SER A 51 2.85 10.37 3.25
N GLY A 52 2.69 9.78 2.07
CA GLY A 52 3.54 10.05 0.91
C GLY A 52 4.87 9.30 0.88
N ALA A 53 5.14 8.46 1.89
CA ALA A 53 6.32 7.60 1.94
C ALA A 53 6.44 6.71 0.70
N GLN A 54 7.68 6.43 0.32
CA GLN A 54 8.07 5.47 -0.70
C GLN A 54 8.72 4.24 -0.07
N THR A 55 8.95 3.19 -0.86
CA THR A 55 9.71 2.00 -0.41
C THR A 55 11.05 2.34 0.24
N ARG A 56 11.72 3.39 -0.26
CA ARG A 56 12.96 3.93 0.32
C ARG A 56 12.77 4.44 1.75
N ASP A 57 11.70 5.18 2.02
CA ASP A 57 11.44 5.73 3.35
C ASP A 57 11.10 4.61 4.34
N VAL A 58 10.41 3.56 3.88
CA VAL A 58 10.16 2.37 4.69
C VAL A 58 11.47 1.71 5.09
N LEU A 59 12.36 1.44 4.12
CA LEU A 59 13.66 0.82 4.39
C LEU A 59 14.55 1.69 5.30
N GLU A 60 14.73 2.97 4.97
CA GLU A 60 15.72 3.83 5.63
C GLU A 60 15.25 4.39 6.97
N ARG A 61 13.92 4.55 7.17
CA ARG A 61 13.39 5.29 8.32
C ARG A 61 12.44 4.48 9.19
N GLN A 62 11.52 3.74 8.58
CA GLN A 62 10.49 3.01 9.34
C GLN A 62 11.01 1.68 9.86
N LEU A 63 11.74 0.92 9.03
CA LEU A 63 12.24 -0.41 9.36
C LEU A 63 13.15 -0.42 10.61
N PRO A 64 14.15 0.47 10.76
CA PRO A 64 15.00 0.44 11.95
C PRO A 64 14.22 0.63 13.25
N ALA A 65 13.21 1.52 13.25
CA ALA A 65 12.35 1.74 14.40
C ALA A 65 11.42 0.53 14.66
N ALA A 66 10.86 -0.06 13.60
CA ALA A 66 10.03 -1.25 13.70
C ALA A 66 10.79 -2.45 14.27
N LEU A 67 12.04 -2.69 13.85
CA LEU A 67 12.87 -3.79 14.36
C LEU A 67 13.23 -3.62 15.84
N ALA A 68 13.39 -2.38 16.31
CA ALA A 68 13.61 -2.08 17.73
C ALA A 68 12.39 -2.49 18.59
N GLU A 69 11.19 -2.45 18.01
CA GLU A 69 9.97 -2.94 18.64
C GLU A 69 9.85 -4.47 18.64
N ARG A 70 10.80 -5.26 18.11
CA ARG A 70 10.77 -6.74 18.10
C ARG A 70 9.35 -7.32 17.90
N PRO A 71 8.66 -6.99 16.80
CA PRO A 71 7.26 -7.33 16.59
C PRO A 71 7.02 -8.83 16.48
N ASP A 72 5.83 -9.26 16.89
CA ASP A 72 5.27 -10.57 16.56
C ASP A 72 4.58 -10.54 15.19
N LEU A 73 3.96 -9.40 14.85
CA LEU A 73 3.34 -9.13 13.56
C LEU A 73 3.89 -7.82 13.00
N ALA A 74 4.17 -7.79 11.70
CA ALA A 74 4.54 -6.57 10.99
C ALA A 74 3.73 -6.46 9.71
N SER A 75 3.12 -5.31 9.46
CA SER A 75 2.50 -5.02 8.16
C SER A 75 3.35 -4.07 7.35
N VAL A 76 3.49 -4.36 6.05
CA VAL A 76 4.17 -3.49 5.09
C VAL A 76 3.28 -3.36 3.87
N VAL A 77 2.57 -2.23 3.78
CA VAL A 77 1.72 -1.90 2.63
C VAL A 77 2.22 -0.57 2.04
N ILE A 78 2.89 -0.65 0.90
CA ILE A 78 3.63 0.47 0.29
C ILE A 78 3.78 0.27 -1.22
N GLY A 79 4.14 1.33 -1.95
CA GLY A 79 4.60 1.26 -3.33
C GLY A 79 3.76 2.05 -4.33
N VAL A 80 2.53 2.41 -3.98
CA VAL A 80 1.68 3.29 -4.82
C VAL A 80 2.39 4.63 -5.04
N ASN A 81 2.96 5.20 -3.98
CA ASN A 81 3.69 6.46 -4.06
C ASN A 81 4.92 6.42 -4.97
N ASP A 82 5.64 5.30 -5.04
CA ASP A 82 6.76 5.10 -5.96
C ASP A 82 6.29 5.22 -7.42
N THR A 83 5.12 4.64 -7.76
CA THR A 83 4.58 4.70 -9.13
C THR A 83 4.33 6.13 -9.62
N LEU A 84 4.12 7.06 -8.69
CA LEU A 84 3.84 8.48 -8.94
C LEU A 84 5.13 9.32 -9.08
N ARG A 85 6.33 8.75 -8.99
CA ARG A 85 7.58 9.52 -9.12
C ARG A 85 8.27 9.29 -10.47
N CYS A 86 9.08 10.25 -10.90
CA CYS A 86 9.93 10.12 -12.10
C CYS A 86 11.01 9.08 -11.89
N THR A 87 11.50 9.00 -10.65
CA THR A 87 12.50 8.07 -10.16
C THR A 87 11.96 6.66 -9.97
N PHE A 88 10.75 6.37 -10.43
CA PHE A 88 10.20 5.03 -10.37
C PHE A 88 11.13 4.04 -11.07
N ASP A 89 11.65 3.11 -10.29
CA ASP A 89 12.49 2.01 -10.71
C ASP A 89 12.00 0.76 -9.99
N ILE A 90 11.49 -0.21 -10.76
CA ILE A 90 10.95 -1.44 -10.21
C ILE A 90 12.04 -2.32 -9.58
N ARG A 91 13.28 -2.23 -10.06
CA ARG A 91 14.41 -2.96 -9.49
C ARG A 91 14.68 -2.47 -8.07
N ALA A 92 14.82 -1.16 -7.91
CA ALA A 92 15.03 -0.55 -6.60
C ALA A 92 13.84 -0.77 -5.64
N VAL A 93 12.60 -0.85 -6.16
CA VAL A 93 11.43 -1.23 -5.36
C VAL A 93 11.54 -2.69 -4.88
N ALA A 94 11.94 -3.62 -5.76
CA ALA A 94 12.10 -5.02 -5.41
C ALA A 94 13.21 -5.24 -4.38
N GLU A 95 14.38 -4.65 -4.57
CA GLU A 95 15.52 -4.74 -3.65
C GLU A 95 15.13 -4.25 -2.25
N ARG A 96 14.52 -3.06 -2.15
CA ARG A 96 14.12 -2.50 -0.85
C ARG A 96 13.04 -3.32 -0.15
N LEU A 97 12.06 -3.84 -0.90
CA LEU A 97 11.02 -4.69 -0.31
C LEU A 97 11.59 -6.03 0.14
N ASP A 98 12.52 -6.62 -0.63
CA ASP A 98 13.22 -7.85 -0.26
C ASP A 98 13.97 -7.67 1.06
N GLU A 99 14.74 -6.59 1.21
CA GLU A 99 15.45 -6.25 2.45
C GLU A 99 14.50 -6.05 3.64
N VAL A 100 13.43 -5.27 3.46
CA VAL A 100 12.43 -5.02 4.53
C VAL A 100 11.76 -6.32 4.96
N TYR A 101 11.37 -7.17 4.01
CA TYR A 101 10.66 -8.42 4.31
C TYR A 101 11.61 -9.43 4.96
N ALA A 102 12.84 -9.56 4.46
CA ALA A 102 13.87 -10.40 5.05
C ALA A 102 14.18 -10.00 6.49
N ALA A 103 14.34 -8.70 6.76
CA ALA A 103 14.67 -8.23 8.11
C ALA A 103 13.55 -8.51 9.12
N LEU A 104 12.29 -8.27 8.75
CA LEU A 104 11.14 -8.49 9.64
C LEU A 104 10.91 -10.00 9.89
N THR A 105 10.90 -10.80 8.82
CA THR A 105 10.71 -12.26 8.94
C THR A 105 11.90 -12.96 9.59
N GLY A 106 13.13 -12.49 9.35
CA GLY A 106 14.33 -12.98 10.03
C GLY A 106 14.32 -12.73 11.54
N GLN A 107 13.54 -11.76 12.03
CA GLN A 107 13.30 -11.54 13.46
C GLN A 107 12.16 -12.43 14.03
N GLY A 108 11.49 -13.21 13.18
CA GLY A 108 10.39 -14.09 13.52
C GLY A 108 9.01 -13.43 13.47
N ALA A 109 8.89 -12.22 12.91
CA ALA A 109 7.59 -11.56 12.77
C ALA A 109 6.76 -12.20 11.65
N VAL A 110 5.46 -12.39 11.89
CA VAL A 110 4.51 -12.71 10.82
C VAL A 110 4.31 -11.46 9.97
N LEU A 111 4.65 -11.56 8.68
CA LEU A 111 4.56 -10.44 7.74
C LEU A 111 3.18 -10.37 7.09
N LEU A 112 2.58 -9.18 7.06
CA LEU A 112 1.35 -8.87 6.35
C LEU A 112 1.64 -7.90 5.21
N THR A 113 1.06 -8.13 4.04
CA THR A 113 1.16 -7.18 2.91
C THR A 113 -0.06 -7.28 2.01
N ALA A 114 -0.16 -6.37 1.03
CA ALA A 114 -1.26 -6.34 0.08
C ALA A 114 -0.83 -5.87 -1.30
N CYS A 115 -1.41 -6.45 -2.35
CA CYS A 115 -1.43 -5.82 -3.66
C CYS A 115 -2.56 -4.78 -3.73
N LEU A 116 -2.29 -3.64 -4.38
CA LEU A 116 -3.19 -2.47 -4.35
C LEU A 116 -3.71 -2.11 -5.75
N PRO A 117 -4.90 -1.49 -5.83
CA PRO A 117 -5.48 -1.06 -7.09
C PRO A 117 -4.63 0.02 -7.75
N ASP A 118 -4.79 0.21 -9.07
CA ASP A 118 -4.01 1.21 -9.78
C ASP A 118 -4.52 2.65 -9.52
N PRO A 119 -3.61 3.59 -9.19
CA PRO A 119 -4.01 4.95 -8.84
C PRO A 119 -4.59 5.73 -10.03
N GLY A 120 -4.29 5.33 -11.27
CA GLY A 120 -4.81 5.99 -12.46
C GLY A 120 -6.32 5.77 -12.63
N THR A 121 -6.78 4.54 -12.42
CA THR A 121 -8.20 4.18 -12.45
C THR A 121 -8.94 4.75 -11.25
N MET A 122 -8.36 4.67 -10.04
CA MET A 122 -8.97 5.25 -8.82
C MET A 122 -9.24 6.76 -8.97
N LEU A 123 -8.27 7.49 -9.53
CA LEU A 123 -8.39 8.92 -9.78
C LEU A 123 -9.23 9.27 -11.02
N GLY A 124 -9.72 8.28 -11.78
CA GLY A 124 -10.51 8.48 -12.99
C GLY A 124 -9.73 9.19 -14.11
N LEU A 125 -8.42 8.96 -14.21
CA LEU A 125 -7.58 9.64 -15.19
C LEU A 125 -7.89 9.17 -16.62
N PRO A 126 -7.76 10.06 -17.63
CA PRO A 126 -7.82 9.67 -19.03
C PRO A 126 -6.85 8.53 -19.35
N GLY A 127 -7.22 7.65 -20.30
CA GLY A 127 -6.45 6.44 -20.61
C GLY A 127 -4.99 6.68 -21.03
N ALA A 128 -4.63 7.87 -21.50
CA ALA A 128 -3.22 8.21 -21.79
C ALA A 128 -2.37 8.36 -20.50
N LEU A 129 -2.99 8.77 -19.40
CA LEU A 129 -2.36 8.94 -18.08
C LEU A 129 -2.52 7.69 -17.21
N ALA A 130 -3.69 7.06 -17.26
CA ALA A 130 -3.99 5.88 -16.45
C ALA A 130 -3.14 4.66 -16.86
N ARG A 131 -2.93 4.40 -18.15
CA ARG A 131 -2.22 3.19 -18.61
C ARG A 131 -0.75 3.12 -18.16
N PRO A 132 0.06 4.20 -18.23
CA PRO A 132 1.39 4.19 -17.63
C PRO A 132 1.40 3.89 -16.14
N LEU A 133 0.50 4.50 -15.37
CA LEU A 133 0.40 4.25 -13.93
C LEU A 133 -0.05 2.82 -13.63
N ALA A 134 -1.02 2.29 -14.38
CA ALA A 134 -1.46 0.91 -14.28
C ALA A 134 -0.34 -0.08 -14.59
N ARG A 135 0.52 0.19 -15.58
CA ARG A 135 1.73 -0.62 -15.83
C ARG A 135 2.68 -0.60 -14.64
N ARG A 136 2.93 0.57 -14.05
CA ARG A 136 3.80 0.71 -12.87
C ARG A 136 3.21 -0.01 -11.65
N GLN A 137 1.90 0.13 -11.39
CA GLN A 137 1.25 -0.56 -10.29
C GLN A 137 1.25 -2.08 -10.49
N ARG A 138 0.99 -2.57 -11.69
CA ARG A 138 1.11 -4.01 -12.01
C ARG A 138 2.52 -4.53 -11.73
N ALA A 139 3.55 -3.74 -12.06
CA ALA A 139 4.93 -4.10 -11.77
C ALA A 139 5.18 -4.21 -10.27
N VAL A 140 4.73 -3.22 -9.47
CA VAL A 140 4.82 -3.26 -8.01
C VAL A 140 4.06 -4.46 -7.43
N ASN A 141 2.81 -4.68 -7.85
CA ASN A 141 2.01 -5.81 -7.37
C ASN A 141 2.67 -7.16 -7.71
N ALA A 142 3.27 -7.31 -8.89
CA ALA A 142 4.01 -8.53 -9.25
C ALA A 142 5.20 -8.79 -8.32
N VAL A 143 5.92 -7.74 -7.91
CA VAL A 143 6.98 -7.83 -6.90
C VAL A 143 6.41 -8.23 -5.55
N VAL A 144 5.33 -7.58 -5.09
CA VAL A 144 4.69 -7.92 -3.81
C VAL A 144 4.21 -9.37 -3.81
N HIS A 145 3.61 -9.88 -4.89
CA HIS A 145 3.20 -11.28 -5.00
C HIS A 145 4.39 -12.23 -4.83
N ALA A 146 5.45 -12.05 -5.63
CA ALA A 146 6.62 -12.92 -5.59
C ALA A 146 7.32 -12.91 -4.22
N LEU A 147 7.49 -11.72 -3.62
CA LEU A 147 8.11 -11.62 -2.30
C LEU A 147 7.20 -12.15 -1.18
N SER A 148 5.88 -12.05 -1.32
CA SER A 148 4.96 -12.64 -0.35
C SER A 148 5.04 -14.15 -0.32
N GLU A 149 5.12 -14.79 -1.49
CA GLU A 149 5.33 -16.24 -1.60
C GLU A 149 6.67 -16.63 -0.97
N ARG A 150 7.74 -15.89 -1.30
CA ARG A 150 9.10 -16.15 -0.79
C ARG A 150 9.20 -16.05 0.73
N TYR A 151 8.59 -15.04 1.34
CA TYR A 151 8.68 -14.78 2.79
C TYR A 151 7.49 -15.32 3.59
N GLY A 152 6.58 -16.07 2.95
CA GLY A 152 5.41 -16.65 3.62
C GLY A 152 4.46 -15.59 4.20
N ALA A 153 4.32 -14.45 3.54
CA ALA A 153 3.51 -13.34 4.04
C ALA A 153 2.01 -13.64 3.96
N VAL A 154 1.25 -13.10 4.91
CA VAL A 154 -0.20 -13.00 4.84
C VAL A 154 -0.55 -11.91 3.80
N HIS A 155 -0.82 -12.35 2.57
CA HIS A 155 -1.03 -11.48 1.42
C HIS A 155 -2.51 -11.20 1.17
N LEU A 156 -2.93 -9.95 1.32
CA LEU A 156 -4.27 -9.49 0.94
C LEU A 156 -4.32 -9.06 -0.52
N HIS A 157 -5.17 -9.71 -1.31
CA HIS A 157 -5.43 -9.32 -2.69
C HIS A 157 -6.46 -8.19 -2.76
N ALA A 158 -6.01 -6.93 -2.60
CA ALA A 158 -6.87 -5.76 -2.60
C ALA A 158 -6.92 -5.05 -3.98
N ALA A 159 -6.19 -5.52 -4.98
CA ALA A 159 -6.09 -4.80 -6.26
C ALA A 159 -7.38 -4.77 -7.09
N GLU A 160 -8.33 -5.67 -6.82
CA GLU A 160 -9.53 -5.90 -7.63
C GLU A 160 -10.76 -6.12 -6.73
N GLY A 161 -11.95 -6.14 -7.36
CA GLY A 161 -13.23 -6.42 -6.70
C GLY A 161 -14.12 -5.20 -6.47
N ASP A 162 -15.32 -5.46 -5.96
CA ASP A 162 -16.40 -4.47 -5.84
C ASP A 162 -16.03 -3.29 -4.94
N TRP A 163 -15.15 -3.51 -3.96
CA TRP A 163 -14.70 -2.45 -3.05
C TRP A 163 -13.93 -1.33 -3.76
N VAL A 164 -13.28 -1.64 -4.88
CA VAL A 164 -12.51 -0.65 -5.66
C VAL A 164 -13.44 0.33 -6.37
N VAL A 165 -14.60 -0.14 -6.83
CA VAL A 165 -15.58 0.67 -7.57
C VAL A 165 -16.66 1.30 -6.67
N ASP A 166 -16.86 0.74 -5.48
CA ASP A 166 -17.78 1.28 -4.48
C ASP A 166 -17.26 2.59 -3.91
N ARG A 167 -17.92 3.69 -4.28
CA ARG A 167 -17.58 5.05 -3.85
C ARG A 167 -17.67 5.26 -2.34
N GLU A 168 -18.46 4.45 -1.63
CA GLU A 168 -18.59 4.56 -0.17
C GLU A 168 -17.38 3.98 0.57
N MET A 169 -16.55 3.18 -0.11
CA MET A 169 -15.29 2.68 0.44
C MET A 169 -14.19 3.74 0.47
N TRP A 170 -14.36 4.83 -0.28
CA TRP A 170 -13.33 5.84 -0.48
C TRP A 170 -13.64 7.14 0.27
N SER A 171 -12.58 7.81 0.69
CA SER A 171 -12.64 9.12 1.32
C SER A 171 -13.04 10.19 0.29
N ALA A 172 -13.18 11.42 0.79
CA ALA A 172 -13.50 12.59 -0.02
C ALA A 172 -12.55 12.81 -1.21
N ASP A 173 -11.30 12.36 -1.12
CA ASP A 173 -10.27 12.51 -2.16
C ASP A 173 -10.29 11.41 -3.24
N ARG A 174 -11.08 10.35 -3.04
CA ARG A 174 -11.18 9.18 -3.93
C ARG A 174 -9.86 8.44 -4.18
N LEU A 175 -8.87 8.64 -3.32
CA LEU A 175 -7.58 7.97 -3.39
C LEU A 175 -7.34 7.14 -2.14
N HIS A 176 -7.73 7.65 -0.97
CA HIS A 176 -7.60 6.93 0.29
C HIS A 176 -8.94 6.30 0.67
N PRO A 177 -8.93 5.13 1.32
CA PRO A 177 -10.15 4.56 1.89
C PRO A 177 -10.76 5.50 2.91
N GLY A 178 -12.10 5.58 2.93
CA GLY A 178 -12.83 6.14 4.08
C GLY A 178 -12.86 5.15 5.23
N GLU A 179 -13.48 5.51 6.36
CA GLU A 179 -13.66 4.59 7.48
C GLU A 179 -14.18 3.20 7.04
N ARG A 180 -15.19 3.17 6.17
CA ARG A 180 -15.76 1.91 5.66
C ARG A 180 -14.71 1.05 4.93
N GLY A 181 -13.88 1.66 4.09
CA GLY A 181 -12.81 0.96 3.39
C GLY A 181 -11.70 0.50 4.33
N HIS A 182 -11.32 1.31 5.34
CA HIS A 182 -10.37 0.90 6.38
C HIS A 182 -10.88 -0.30 7.19
N ARG A 183 -12.17 -0.31 7.55
CA ARG A 183 -12.81 -1.46 8.19
C ARG A 183 -12.81 -2.69 7.29
N GLN A 184 -13.09 -2.53 6.00
CA GLN A 184 -13.04 -3.63 5.04
C GLN A 184 -11.63 -4.25 4.94
N LEU A 185 -10.58 -3.43 4.88
CA LEU A 185 -9.19 -3.91 4.90
C LEU A 185 -8.87 -4.65 6.20
N ALA A 186 -9.27 -4.09 7.35
CA ALA A 186 -9.08 -4.74 8.65
C ALA A 186 -9.79 -6.10 8.74
N LEU A 187 -11.03 -6.19 8.25
CA LEU A 187 -11.81 -7.43 8.17
C LEU A 187 -11.12 -8.49 7.30
N CYS A 188 -10.66 -8.10 6.12
CA CYS A 188 -10.00 -9.04 5.21
C CYS A 188 -8.69 -9.57 5.78
N PHE A 189 -7.85 -8.70 6.36
CA PHE A 189 -6.63 -9.14 7.03
C PHE A 189 -6.93 -10.01 8.25
N HIS A 190 -7.93 -9.65 9.06
CA HIS A 190 -8.34 -10.47 10.20
C HIS A 190 -8.75 -11.87 9.78
N ALA A 191 -9.59 -12.00 8.74
CA ALA A 191 -10.01 -13.29 8.22
C ALA A 191 -8.83 -14.15 7.75
N LEU A 192 -7.85 -13.55 7.06
CA LEU A 192 -6.63 -14.25 6.64
C LEU A 192 -5.79 -14.71 7.84
N LEU A 193 -5.63 -13.86 8.87
CA LEU A 193 -4.87 -14.21 10.07
C LEU A 193 -5.55 -15.29 10.92
N VAL A 194 -6.89 -15.28 11.01
CA VAL A 194 -7.65 -16.36 11.65
C VAL A 194 -7.48 -17.66 10.88
N GLY A 195 -7.57 -17.61 9.54
CA GLY A 195 -7.32 -18.77 8.68
C GLY A 195 -5.91 -19.34 8.82
N ALA A 196 -4.92 -18.48 9.10
CA ALA A 196 -3.53 -18.86 9.38
C ALA A 196 -3.27 -19.26 10.85
N GLY A 197 -4.28 -19.17 11.73
CA GLY A 197 -4.12 -19.46 13.17
C GLY A 197 -3.30 -18.44 13.96
N VAL A 198 -3.10 -17.23 13.40
CA VAL A 198 -2.30 -16.15 14.00
C VAL A 198 -3.15 -15.23 14.87
N ALA A 199 -4.37 -14.90 14.42
CA ALA A 199 -5.31 -14.07 15.18
C ALA A 199 -6.39 -14.93 15.84
N SER A 200 -6.74 -14.61 17.08
CA SER A 200 -7.79 -15.29 17.84
C SER A 200 -8.73 -14.34 18.60
N GLY A 201 -8.61 -13.03 18.33
CA GLY A 201 -9.47 -12.01 18.89
C GLY A 201 -10.81 -11.86 18.16
N PRO A 202 -11.68 -10.96 18.65
CA PRO A 202 -12.97 -10.71 18.02
C PRO A 202 -12.80 -10.15 16.60
N VAL A 203 -13.76 -10.44 15.73
CA VAL A 203 -13.80 -9.87 14.38
C VAL A 203 -13.94 -8.35 14.47
N PRO A 204 -13.12 -7.55 13.76
CA PRO A 204 -13.29 -6.10 13.71
C PRO A 204 -14.69 -5.69 13.27
N SER A 205 -15.23 -4.60 13.82
CA SER A 205 -16.58 -4.14 13.42
C SER A 205 -16.59 -3.66 11.96
N ALA A 206 -17.54 -4.20 11.18
CA ALA A 206 -17.83 -3.78 9.81
C ALA A 206 -18.65 -2.47 9.74
N VAL A 207 -19.24 -2.04 10.86
CA VAL A 207 -20.16 -0.91 10.91
C VAL A 207 -19.36 0.39 11.10
N PRO A 208 -19.46 1.36 10.16
CA PRO A 208 -18.87 2.68 10.34
C PRO A 208 -19.48 3.42 11.54
N GLU A 209 -18.65 4.12 12.29
CA GLU A 209 -19.05 4.98 13.40
C GLU A 209 -19.43 6.38 12.93
N PHE A 210 -18.87 6.83 11.80
CA PHE A 210 -19.09 8.14 11.23
C PHE A 210 -19.82 8.06 9.88
N PRO A 211 -20.64 9.08 9.55
CA PRO A 211 -21.26 9.16 8.24
C PRO A 211 -20.20 9.31 7.14
N GLY A 212 -20.45 8.69 6.00
CA GLY A 212 -19.57 8.76 4.84
C GLY A 212 -19.36 10.20 4.31
N PRO A 213 -18.35 10.41 3.46
CA PRO A 213 -17.98 11.74 2.99
C PRO A 213 -19.11 12.41 2.20
N SER A 214 -19.59 13.55 2.70
CA SER A 214 -20.56 14.37 1.98
C SER A 214 -19.92 15.07 0.76
N ARG A 215 -20.74 15.44 -0.24
CA ARG A 215 -20.26 16.24 -1.38
C ARG A 215 -19.60 17.56 -0.93
N ALA A 216 -20.12 18.17 0.14
CA ALA A 216 -19.55 19.37 0.73
C ALA A 216 -18.17 19.11 1.36
N ALA A 217 -17.95 17.95 1.98
CA ALA A 217 -16.63 17.55 2.47
C ALA A 217 -15.63 17.36 1.32
N GLY A 218 -16.06 16.77 0.20
CA GLY A 218 -15.26 16.69 -1.04
C GLY A 218 -14.81 18.05 -1.57
N LEU A 219 -15.75 19.00 -1.67
CA LEU A 219 -15.43 20.37 -2.12
C LEU A 219 -14.51 21.11 -1.14
N ARG A 220 -14.72 20.96 0.17
CA ARG A 220 -13.85 21.56 1.19
C ARG A 220 -12.44 20.98 1.14
N TRP A 221 -12.29 19.67 1.03
CA TRP A 221 -10.99 19.04 0.88
C TRP A 221 -10.27 19.53 -0.38
N LEU A 222 -10.97 19.57 -1.53
CA LEU A 222 -10.41 20.10 -2.78
C LEU A 222 -9.92 21.54 -2.59
N ALA A 223 -10.69 22.38 -1.91
CA ALA A 223 -10.35 23.78 -1.67
C ALA A 223 -9.18 23.99 -0.68
N THR A 224 -8.92 23.06 0.23
CA THR A 224 -7.87 23.18 1.25
C THR A 224 -6.69 22.26 0.95
N SER A 225 -6.78 21.00 1.38
CA SER A 225 -5.72 20.01 1.33
C SER A 225 -5.40 19.57 -0.10
N GLY A 226 -6.44 19.44 -0.94
CA GLY A 226 -6.33 19.08 -2.35
C GLY A 226 -5.59 20.15 -3.15
N ALA A 227 -5.94 21.42 -2.97
CA ALA A 227 -5.24 22.54 -3.63
C ALA A 227 -3.76 22.60 -3.23
N GLY A 228 -3.44 22.44 -1.94
CA GLY A 228 -2.06 22.40 -1.47
C GLY A 228 -1.27 21.20 -1.99
N TRP A 229 -1.91 20.02 -2.07
CA TRP A 229 -1.31 18.84 -2.67
C TRP A 229 -1.06 19.03 -4.17
N VAL A 230 -2.07 19.50 -4.91
CA VAL A 230 -1.95 19.79 -6.36
C VAL A 230 -0.85 20.81 -6.60
N ALA A 231 -0.79 21.91 -5.84
CA ALA A 231 0.26 22.92 -5.99
C ALA A 231 1.67 22.33 -5.79
N ARG A 232 1.86 21.51 -4.75
CA ARG A 232 3.14 20.80 -4.54
C ARG A 232 3.43 19.81 -5.67
N ARG A 233 2.40 19.19 -6.24
CA ARG A 233 2.52 18.16 -7.28
C ARG A 233 2.56 18.68 -8.71
N CYS A 234 2.26 19.96 -8.92
CA CYS A 234 2.31 20.60 -10.23
C CYS A 234 3.74 20.71 -10.77
N THR A 235 4.74 20.75 -9.90
CA THR A 235 6.15 20.91 -10.28
C THR A 235 6.90 19.59 -10.41
N ASP A 236 6.50 18.54 -9.68
CA ASP A 236 7.10 17.21 -9.77
C ASP A 236 6.27 16.25 -10.64
N LEU A 237 5.04 15.93 -10.25
CA LEU A 237 4.23 14.86 -10.81
C LEU A 237 3.63 15.22 -12.17
N LEU A 238 3.10 16.44 -12.34
CA LEU A 238 2.34 16.81 -13.53
C LEU A 238 3.17 16.76 -14.83
N PRO A 239 4.38 17.35 -14.90
CA PRO A 239 5.20 17.28 -16.12
C PRO A 239 5.57 15.84 -16.50
N GLN A 240 5.77 14.99 -15.49
CA GLN A 240 6.15 13.58 -15.67
C GLN A 240 4.99 12.75 -16.20
N LEU A 241 3.81 12.92 -15.61
CA LEU A 241 2.59 12.29 -16.09
C LEU A 241 2.30 12.67 -17.54
N LEU A 242 2.51 13.94 -17.92
CA LEU A 242 2.39 14.40 -19.30
C LEU A 242 3.43 13.74 -20.22
N GLY A 243 4.68 13.60 -19.77
CA GLY A 243 5.72 12.87 -20.51
C GLY A 243 5.38 11.40 -20.75
N LEU A 244 4.88 10.71 -19.72
CA LEU A 244 4.40 9.33 -19.83
C LEU A 244 3.20 9.22 -20.78
N ALA A 245 2.26 10.16 -20.70
CA ALA A 245 1.11 10.21 -21.60
C ALA A 245 1.52 10.48 -23.05
N ALA A 246 2.48 11.37 -23.29
CA ALA A 246 3.02 11.64 -24.63
C ALA A 246 3.69 10.40 -25.23
N SER A 247 4.45 9.65 -24.42
CA SER A 247 5.04 8.37 -24.84
C SER A 247 3.96 7.33 -25.16
N GLU A 248 2.98 7.19 -24.28
CA GLU A 248 1.83 6.30 -24.46
C GLU A 248 1.06 6.60 -25.76
N VAL A 249 0.75 7.87 -26.02
CA VAL A 249 0.08 8.30 -27.25
C VAL A 249 0.95 8.01 -28.47
N ARG A 250 2.26 8.32 -28.42
CA ARG A 250 3.19 8.05 -29.52
C ARG A 250 3.25 6.57 -29.88
N HIS A 251 3.37 5.70 -28.89
CA HIS A 251 3.39 4.25 -29.10
C HIS A 251 2.06 3.73 -29.63
N ARG A 252 0.93 4.28 -29.16
CA ARG A 252 -0.41 3.94 -29.65
C ARG A 252 -0.60 4.33 -31.12
N VAL A 253 -0.25 5.56 -31.49
CA VAL A 253 -0.32 6.06 -32.88
C VAL A 253 0.54 5.20 -33.82
N ARG A 254 1.69 4.71 -33.33
CA ARG A 254 2.59 3.83 -34.10
C ARG A 254 2.19 2.34 -34.07
N GLY A 255 1.12 1.96 -33.37
CA GLY A 255 0.74 0.55 -33.19
C GLY A 255 1.75 -0.29 -32.39
N THR A 256 2.62 0.35 -31.61
CA THR A 256 3.72 -0.32 -30.86
C THR A 256 3.49 -0.36 -29.35
N GLY A 257 2.25 -0.17 -28.90
CA GLY A 257 1.88 -0.19 -27.47
C GLY A 257 2.38 -1.43 -26.72
N VAL A 258 2.27 -2.61 -27.35
CA VAL A 258 2.74 -3.90 -26.80
C VAL A 258 4.21 -3.87 -26.38
N ARG A 259 5.06 -3.04 -27.01
CA ARG A 259 6.47 -2.92 -26.62
C ARG A 259 6.64 -2.33 -25.22
N LEU A 260 5.74 -1.43 -24.79
CA LEU A 260 5.76 -0.87 -23.44
C LEU A 260 5.40 -1.93 -22.40
N ASP A 261 4.40 -2.76 -22.70
CA ASP A 261 4.01 -3.86 -21.82
C ASP A 261 5.12 -4.91 -21.70
N LEU A 262 5.71 -5.32 -22.84
CA LEU A 262 6.86 -6.25 -22.84
C LEU A 262 8.08 -5.70 -22.10
N ALA A 263 8.38 -4.40 -22.25
CA ALA A 263 9.46 -3.76 -21.53
C ALA A 263 9.22 -3.76 -20.01
N ALA A 264 7.99 -3.45 -19.58
CA ALA A 264 7.61 -3.53 -18.18
C ALA A 264 7.73 -4.96 -17.63
N SER A 265 7.21 -5.96 -18.35
CA SER A 265 7.34 -7.38 -17.94
C SER A 265 8.79 -7.83 -17.83
N ARG A 266 9.66 -7.45 -18.77
CA ARG A 266 11.10 -7.75 -18.69
C ARG A 266 11.77 -7.08 -17.51
N ALA A 267 11.41 -5.83 -17.20
CA ALA A 267 11.96 -5.10 -16.05
C ALA A 267 11.58 -5.79 -14.74
N VAL A 268 10.31 -6.23 -14.59
CA VAL A 268 9.87 -7.00 -13.42
C VAL A 268 10.64 -8.32 -13.32
N ALA A 269 10.72 -9.08 -14.41
CA ALA A 269 11.44 -10.36 -14.42
C ALA A 269 12.92 -10.19 -14.04
N SER A 270 13.58 -9.14 -14.55
CA SER A 270 14.96 -8.82 -14.20
C SER A 270 15.11 -8.38 -12.74
N ALA A 271 14.15 -7.61 -12.21
CA ALA A 271 14.16 -7.18 -10.81
C ALA A 271 14.03 -8.38 -9.86
N LEU A 272 13.08 -9.28 -10.15
CA LEU A 272 12.86 -10.50 -9.36
C LEU A 272 14.03 -11.48 -9.45
N ALA A 273 14.64 -11.62 -10.62
CA ALA A 273 15.86 -12.43 -10.75
C ALA A 273 17.02 -11.87 -9.94
N GLY A 274 17.17 -10.53 -9.88
CA GLY A 274 18.22 -9.88 -9.08
C GLY A 274 18.12 -10.23 -7.59
N VAL A 275 16.94 -10.02 -6.99
CA VAL A 275 16.75 -10.31 -5.55
C VAL A 275 16.81 -11.80 -5.22
N ALA A 276 16.57 -12.70 -6.18
CA ALA A 276 16.71 -14.14 -5.96
C ALA A 276 18.19 -14.57 -5.89
N VAL A 277 19.06 -13.99 -6.72
CA VAL A 277 20.50 -14.34 -6.76
C VAL A 277 21.20 -13.86 -5.48
N ASP A 278 20.95 -12.63 -5.04
CA ASP A 278 21.59 -12.07 -3.84
C ASP A 278 21.29 -12.88 -2.57
N SER A 279 20.15 -13.61 -2.55
CA SER A 279 19.76 -14.49 -1.46
C SER A 279 20.46 -15.84 -1.44
N ALA A 280 20.86 -16.35 -2.61
CA ALA A 280 21.59 -17.61 -2.74
C ALA A 280 23.06 -17.46 -2.34
N ASP A 281 23.64 -16.26 -2.55
CA ASP A 281 25.02 -15.95 -2.16
C ASP A 281 25.16 -15.58 -0.67
N ALA A 282 24.04 -15.31 0.03
CA ALA A 282 24.01 -14.95 1.45
C ALA A 282 23.71 -16.12 2.41
N ALA A 283 23.39 -17.32 1.88
CA ALA A 283 23.07 -18.54 2.63
C ALA A 283 24.26 -19.51 2.69
#